data_AF-A0A7X8DX80-F1
#
_entry.id   AF-A0A7X8DX80-F1
#
_cell.length_a   1.000
_cell.length_b   1.000
_cell.length_c   1.000
_cell.angle_alpha   90.00
_cell.angle_beta   90.00
_cell.angle_gamma   90.00
#
_symmetry.space_group_name_H-M   'P 1'
#
loop_
_entity.id
_entity.type
_entity.pdbx_description
1 polymer ?
#
loop_
_entity_poly.entity_id
_entity_poly.type
_entity_poly.pdbx_seq_one_letter_code
_entity_poly.pdbx_strand_id
1 'polypeptide(L)'
;MNSDISAIGKKVRQIREAMGLSRPKFAELLQVPPTTLKNYELGYREVGGAFLVALAQHPELHQYTLWLLANKTNEGAGQIAPEPKG
;
A
#
# COMPACT_ATOMS: atom_id res chain seq x y z
N MET A 1 15.33 15.37 -2.95
CA MET A 1 14.41 14.22 -3.06
C MET A 1 13.05 14.68 -2.57
N ASN A 2 11.98 14.49 -3.34
CA ASN A 2 10.63 14.76 -2.84
C ASN A 2 10.37 13.80 -1.67
N SER A 3 10.24 14.34 -0.46
CA SER A 3 9.94 13.60 0.77
C SER A 3 8.72 12.71 0.65
N ASP A 4 7.82 13.04 -0.26
CA ASP A 4 6.51 12.43 -0.41
C ASP A 4 6.55 11.08 -1.15
N ILE A 5 7.50 10.88 -2.07
CA ILE A 5 7.65 9.59 -2.79
C ILE A 5 8.22 8.51 -1.85
N SER A 6 9.14 8.89 -0.96
CA SER A 6 9.66 8.03 0.12
C SER A 6 8.54 7.61 1.11
N ALA A 7 7.45 8.37 1.21
CA ALA A 7 6.32 8.07 2.08
C ALA A 7 5.41 6.96 1.55
N ILE A 8 5.32 6.76 0.23
CA ILE A 8 4.40 5.76 -0.37
C ILE A 8 4.75 4.35 0.09
N GLY A 9 6.04 3.99 0.12
CA GLY A 9 6.49 2.68 0.61
C GLY A 9 6.07 2.41 2.06
N LYS A 10 6.16 3.44 2.92
CA LYS A 10 5.69 3.36 4.33
C LYS A 10 4.18 3.19 4.41
N LYS A 11 3.42 3.87 3.56
CA LYS A 11 1.97 3.72 3.48
C LYS A 11 1.55 2.33 3.02
N VAL A 12 2.24 1.76 2.03
CA VAL A 12 2.05 0.36 1.60
C VAL A 12 2.26 -0.61 2.76
N ARG A 13 3.31 -0.39 3.57
CA ARG A 13 3.55 -1.16 4.79
C ARG A 13 2.39 -1.06 5.78
N GLN A 14 1.86 0.13 6.02
CA GLN A 14 0.73 0.35 6.93
C GLN A 14 -0.53 -0.38 6.47
N ILE A 15 -0.83 -0.35 5.16
CA ILE A 15 -1.95 -1.10 4.57
C ILE A 15 -1.77 -2.60 4.83
N ARG A 16 -0.58 -3.14 4.55
CA ARG A 16 -0.28 -4.57 4.78
C ARG A 16 -0.47 -4.96 6.26
N GLU A 17 0.01 -4.12 7.17
CA GLU A 17 -0.09 -4.36 8.62
C GLU A 17 -1.55 -4.30 9.10
N ALA A 18 -2.36 -3.36 8.60
CA ALA A 18 -3.81 -3.30 8.88
C ALA A 18 -4.57 -4.55 8.38
N MET A 19 -4.13 -5.15 7.28
CA MET A 19 -4.68 -6.44 6.83
C MET A 19 -4.25 -7.63 7.69
N GLY A 20 -3.25 -7.47 8.57
CA GLY A 20 -2.67 -8.57 9.33
C GLY A 20 -1.87 -9.55 8.45
N LEU A 21 -1.38 -9.09 7.30
CA LEU A 21 -0.70 -9.95 6.33
C LEU A 21 0.83 -9.89 6.49
N SER A 22 1.45 -11.07 6.38
CA SER A 22 2.90 -11.16 6.22
C SER A 22 3.31 -10.59 4.86
N ARG A 23 4.57 -10.17 4.75
CA ARG A 23 5.10 -9.62 3.50
C ARG A 23 4.97 -10.58 2.30
N PRO A 24 5.25 -11.90 2.43
CA PRO A 24 5.01 -12.84 1.33
C PRO A 24 3.55 -12.92 0.90
N LYS A 25 2.60 -13.01 1.83
CA LYS A 25 1.16 -13.08 1.51
C LYS A 25 0.66 -11.82 0.80
N PHE A 26 1.09 -10.65 1.24
CA PHE A 26 0.72 -9.39 0.61
C PHE A 26 1.36 -9.22 -0.78
N ALA A 27 2.60 -9.70 -0.94
CA ALA A 27 3.29 -9.68 -2.24
C ALA A 27 2.60 -10.60 -3.25
N GLU A 28 2.17 -11.79 -2.82
CA GLU A 28 1.39 -12.74 -3.61
C GLU A 28 0.05 -12.14 -4.06
N LEU A 29 -0.66 -11.49 -3.14
CA LEU A 29 -1.94 -10.80 -3.42
C LEU A 29 -1.81 -9.74 -4.52
N LEU A 30 -0.66 -9.07 -4.60
CA LEU A 30 -0.36 -8.06 -5.62
C LEU A 30 0.50 -8.57 -6.78
N GLN A 31 0.73 -9.89 -6.85
CA GLN A 31 1.52 -10.57 -7.87
C GLN A 31 2.92 -9.95 -8.09
N VAL A 32 3.60 -9.58 -7.00
CA VAL A 32 4.97 -9.08 -7.03
C VAL A 32 5.92 -9.96 -6.22
N PRO A 33 7.22 -10.01 -6.54
CA PRO A 33 8.19 -10.70 -5.71
C PRO A 33 8.23 -10.12 -4.28
N PRO A 34 8.33 -10.96 -3.22
CA PRO A 34 8.44 -10.47 -1.84
C PRO A 34 9.63 -9.54 -1.61
N THR A 35 10.72 -9.74 -2.34
CA THR A 35 11.90 -8.85 -2.34
C THR A 35 11.59 -7.48 -2.92
N THR A 36 10.80 -7.40 -3.99
CA THR A 36 10.32 -6.14 -4.57
C THR A 36 9.48 -5.37 -3.56
N LEU A 37 8.50 -6.03 -2.92
CA LEU A 37 7.68 -5.41 -1.87
C LEU A 37 8.54 -4.93 -0.69
N LYS A 38 9.52 -5.73 -0.24
CA LYS A 38 10.47 -5.33 0.82
C LYS A 38 11.21 -4.05 0.44
N ASN A 39 11.70 -3.96 -0.79
CA ASN A 39 12.45 -2.79 -1.25
C ASN A 39 11.58 -1.53 -1.34
N TYR A 40 10.30 -1.68 -1.70
CA TYR A 40 9.32 -0.61 -1.64
C TYR A 40 9.09 -0.14 -0.20
N GLU A 41 8.76 -1.05 0.71
CA GLU A 41 8.44 -0.70 2.11
C GLU A 41 9.62 -0.08 2.87
N LEU A 42 10.86 -0.45 2.52
CA LEU A 42 12.08 0.09 3.13
C LEU A 42 12.64 1.31 2.40
N GLY A 43 12.03 1.71 1.28
CA GLY A 43 12.49 2.86 0.49
C GLY A 43 13.78 2.61 -0.30
N TYR A 44 14.20 1.35 -0.47
CA TYR A 44 15.34 0.99 -1.34
C TYR A 44 14.99 1.11 -2.83
N ARG A 45 13.70 1.12 -3.15
CA ARG A 45 13.20 1.32 -4.51
C ARG A 45 11.90 2.12 -4.49
N GLU A 46 11.70 2.99 -5.47
CA GLU A 46 10.43 3.67 -5.69
C GLU A 46 9.33 2.68 -6.10
N VAL A 47 8.11 2.93 -5.62
CA VAL A 47 6.94 2.11 -5.93
C VAL A 47 6.52 2.33 -7.38
N GLY A 48 6.45 1.24 -8.16
CA GLY A 48 6.10 1.32 -9.58
C GLY A 48 4.60 1.50 -9.82
N GLY A 49 4.24 2.16 -10.93
CA GLY A 49 2.84 2.41 -11.29
C GLY A 49 1.98 1.15 -11.42
N ALA A 50 2.52 0.06 -11.98
CA ALA A 50 1.80 -1.21 -12.09
C ALA A 50 1.39 -1.79 -10.72
N PHE A 51 2.25 -1.64 -9.71
CA PHE A 51 1.93 -2.05 -8.34
C PHE A 51 0.80 -1.20 -7.75
N LEU A 52 0.83 0.12 -7.97
CA LEU A 52 -0.23 1.03 -7.50
C LEU A 52 -1.58 0.72 -8.16
N VAL A 53 -1.57 0.40 -9.46
CA VAL A 53 -2.79 -0.01 -10.19
C VAL A 53 -3.35 -1.32 -9.63
N ALA A 54 -2.49 -2.33 -9.41
CA ALA A 54 -2.91 -3.60 -8.83
C ALA A 54 -3.53 -3.41 -7.44
N LEU A 55 -2.92 -2.58 -6.59
CA LEU A 55 -3.45 -2.23 -5.27
C LEU A 55 -4.80 -1.52 -5.39
N ALA A 56 -4.91 -0.53 -6.28
CA ALA A 56 -6.14 0.25 -6.45
C ALA A 56 -7.30 -0.59 -7.02
N GLN A 57 -7.02 -1.66 -7.77
CA GLN A 57 -8.04 -2.52 -8.37
C GLN A 57 -8.42 -3.72 -7.48
N HIS A 58 -7.59 -4.06 -6.48
CA HIS A 58 -7.86 -5.22 -5.64
C HIS A 58 -9.05 -4.94 -4.69
N PRO A 59 -10.08 -5.82 -4.63
CA PRO A 59 -11.31 -5.57 -3.88
C PRO A 59 -11.09 -5.23 -2.40
N GLU A 60 -10.14 -5.90 -1.74
CA GLU A 60 -9.85 -5.67 -0.31
C GLU A 60 -8.94 -4.47 -0.04
N LEU A 61 -8.27 -3.95 -1.07
CA LEU A 61 -7.29 -2.86 -0.94
C LEU A 61 -7.80 -1.54 -1.51
N HIS A 62 -8.78 -1.59 -2.41
CA HIS A 62 -9.33 -0.42 -3.09
C HIS A 62 -9.70 0.70 -2.13
N GLN A 63 -10.22 0.33 -0.95
CA GLN A 63 -10.59 1.24 0.13
C GLN A 63 -9.43 2.13 0.64
N TYR A 64 -8.17 1.78 0.42
CA TYR A 64 -7.02 2.58 0.89
C TYR A 64 -6.42 3.50 -0.18
N THR A 65 -6.95 3.50 -1.40
CA THR A 65 -6.34 4.14 -2.57
C THR A 65 -6.20 5.66 -2.40
N LEU A 66 -7.27 6.33 -1.97
CA LEU A 66 -7.29 7.77 -1.78
C LEU A 66 -6.32 8.20 -0.67
N TRP A 67 -6.25 7.41 0.41
CA TRP A 67 -5.33 7.66 1.50
C TRP A 67 -3.87 7.44 1.07
N LEU A 68 -3.61 6.38 0.31
CA LEU A 68 -2.29 6.06 -0.21
C LEU A 68 -1.74 7.19 -1.09
N LEU A 69 -2.53 7.63 -2.08
CA LEU A 69 -2.06 8.52 -3.15
C LEU A 69 -2.26 10.01 -2.84
N ALA A 70 -3.29 10.38 -2.09
CA ALA A 70 -3.66 11.78 -1.87
C ALA A 70 -3.69 12.20 -0.39
N ASN A 71 -3.38 11.29 0.54
CA ASN A 71 -3.45 11.54 1.98
C ASN A 71 -4.83 12.07 2.44
N LYS A 72 -5.90 11.58 1.81
CA LYS A 72 -7.30 11.94 2.09
C LYS A 72 -8.12 10.68 2.33
N THR A 73 -9.24 10.82 3.04
CA THR A 73 -10.26 9.78 3.21
C THR A 73 -11.61 10.32 2.74
N ASN A 74 -12.53 9.40 2.42
CA ASN A 74 -13.93 9.65 2.13
C ASN A 74 -14.73 8.37 2.47
N GLU A 75 -15.18 8.27 3.72
CA GLU A 75 -15.92 7.11 4.22
C GLU A 75 -17.21 6.86 3.43
N GLY A 76 -17.91 7.92 3.00
CA GLY A 76 -19.13 7.81 2.19
C GLY A 76 -18.90 7.16 0.82
N ALA A 77 -17.66 7.15 0.33
CA ALA A 77 -17.23 6.46 -0.89
C ALA A 77 -16.42 5.18 -0.60
N GLY A 78 -16.38 4.71 0.66
CA GLY A 78 -15.61 3.54 1.06
C GLY A 78 -14.10 3.73 1.02
N GLN A 79 -13.60 4.97 1.02
CA GLN A 79 -12.17 5.29 1.02
C GLN A 79 -11.70 5.65 2.43
N ILE A 80 -10.93 4.79 3.07
CA ILE A 80 -10.53 4.89 4.47
C ILE A 80 -9.02 4.87 4.65
N ALA A 81 -8.55 5.25 5.84
CA ALA A 81 -7.16 5.04 6.25
C ALA A 81 -7.02 3.62 6.85
N PRO A 82 -5.86 2.97 6.71
CA PRO A 82 -5.60 1.69 7.37
C PRO A 82 -5.46 1.87 8.88
N GLU A 83 -6.20 1.08 9.66
CA GLU A 83 -6.06 1.00 11.12
C GLU A 83 -5.20 -0.21 11.50
N PRO A 84 -4.14 -0.05 12.32
CA PRO A 84 -3.37 -1.19 12.80
C PRO A 84 -4.28 -2.11 13.60
N LYS A 85 -4.29 -3.41 13.26
CA LYS A 85 -4.83 -4.41 14.17
C LYS A 85 -3.87 -4.48 15.37
N GLY A 86 -4.38 -4.08 16.54
CA GLY A 86 -3.63 -4.03 17.80
C GLY A 86 -3.01 -5.37 18.20
#